data_AF-A0AAJ7L982-F1
#
_entry.id   AF-A0AAJ7L982-F1
#
_cell.length_a   1.000
_cell.length_b   1.000
_cell.length_c   1.000
_cell.angle_alpha   90.00
_cell.angle_beta   90.00
_cell.angle_gamma   90.00
#
_symmetry.space_group_name_H-M   'P 1'
#
loop_
_entity.id
_entity.type
_entity.pdbx_description
1 polymer ?
#
loop_
_entity_poly.entity_id
_entity_poly.type
_entity_poly.pdbx_seq_one_letter_code
_entity_poly.pdbx_strand_id
1 'polypeptide(L)'
;MFRLTGVFRAVRRTVCSAADDMAKGKFFYAVRKGHTPGVYKSWDECKSQVDKFPNASYKKFASEKDAWAFVRGVELASLPEVKKAALSTESALSLLPKRGPEPLEYIPLGKKRCHSAEEVVSPPKRAKQSESSSSESTDGFTHMGDAVVVYTDGCCSGNGKNRARAGIGVYWGHNHLLNVAERLEGRQTNQRAELQAACRALEQAKENNIKKLVLYTDSKFTINGVTSWVKNWKLNNWRLKSGGPVVNKEDFVKLDRLNSELEVVWLHIPGHAGYRGNEEADRLSREGAAKSLQQQQQDEDDDDLLQD
;
A
#
# COMPACT_ATOMS: atom_id res chain seq x y z
N MET A 1 -69.49 5.43 35.47
CA MET A 1 -68.86 4.98 36.74
C MET A 1 -67.71 5.93 37.06
N PHE A 2 -67.77 6.55 38.26
CA PHE A 2 -66.71 7.00 39.19
C PHE A 2 -65.28 7.29 38.66
N ARG A 3 -64.51 8.29 39.11
CA ARG A 3 -64.63 9.51 39.95
C ARG A 3 -63.24 10.18 39.82
N LEU A 4 -63.19 11.51 39.81
CA LEU A 4 -61.96 12.28 40.03
C LEU A 4 -61.43 12.07 41.46
N THR A 5 -60.11 11.91 41.60
CA THR A 5 -59.24 12.31 42.74
C THR A 5 -57.80 12.36 42.18
N GLY A 6 -56.86 13.23 42.55
CA GLY A 6 -56.76 14.21 43.61
C GLY A 6 -55.52 15.10 43.38
N VAL A 7 -55.42 16.14 44.18
CA VAL A 7 -54.63 17.36 44.02
C VAL A 7 -53.49 17.39 45.05
N PHE A 8 -52.28 17.78 44.60
CA PHE A 8 -51.15 18.42 45.32
C PHE A 8 -50.42 17.66 46.46
N ARG A 9 -49.07 17.66 46.42
CA ARG A 9 -48.18 18.55 47.21
C ARG A 9 -46.69 18.18 47.04
N ALA A 10 -45.86 19.19 46.82
CA ALA A 10 -44.41 19.11 46.76
C ALA A 10 -43.76 18.92 48.15
N VAL A 11 -42.68 18.14 48.21
CA VAL A 11 -41.61 18.28 49.21
C VAL A 11 -40.26 18.00 48.53
N ARG A 12 -39.36 18.98 48.58
CA ARG A 12 -37.94 18.86 48.24
C ARG A 12 -37.22 17.99 49.29
N ARG A 13 -36.35 17.09 48.83
CA ARG A 13 -35.09 16.79 49.53
C ARG A 13 -33.99 16.54 48.51
N THR A 14 -33.02 17.44 48.54
CA THR A 14 -31.72 17.36 47.88
C THR A 14 -30.92 16.22 48.50
N VAL A 15 -30.39 15.33 47.67
CA VAL A 15 -29.15 14.60 47.97
C VAL A 15 -28.34 14.57 46.68
N CYS A 16 -27.19 15.22 46.70
CA CYS A 16 -26.16 15.03 45.69
C CYS A 16 -25.68 13.58 45.76
N SER A 17 -25.57 12.90 44.62
CA SER A 17 -24.47 11.96 44.43
C SER A 17 -23.98 12.08 43.00
N ALA A 18 -22.77 12.61 42.91
CA ALA A 18 -21.91 12.51 41.75
C ALA A 18 -21.48 11.04 41.54
N ALA A 19 -20.98 10.78 40.33
CA ALA A 19 -20.29 9.56 39.88
C ALA A 19 -21.23 8.34 39.68
N ASP A 20 -21.23 7.64 38.54
CA ASP A 20 -20.10 7.28 37.69
C ASP A 20 -20.44 7.40 36.20
N ASP A 21 -19.83 8.39 35.56
CA ASP A 21 -19.82 8.57 34.10
C ASP A 21 -18.61 7.78 33.57
N MET A 22 -18.85 6.60 33.00
CA MET A 22 -17.81 5.74 32.42
C MET A 22 -17.03 6.53 31.37
N ALA A 23 -15.76 6.80 31.65
CA ALA A 23 -14.84 7.57 30.82
C ALA A 23 -14.60 6.90 29.46
N LYS A 24 -15.50 7.16 28.49
CA LYS A 24 -15.19 7.03 27.07
C LYS A 24 -14.05 8.00 26.77
N GLY A 25 -12.89 7.47 26.41
CA GLY A 25 -11.71 8.27 26.08
C GLY A 25 -12.08 9.38 25.09
N LYS A 26 -12.06 10.63 25.57
CA LYS A 26 -12.32 11.81 24.75
C LYS A 26 -11.13 12.03 23.84
N PHE A 27 -11.37 11.98 22.53
CA PHE A 27 -10.33 12.26 21.54
C PHE A 27 -10.52 13.67 20.99
N PHE A 28 -9.41 14.30 20.62
CA PHE A 28 -9.39 15.62 20.02
C PHE A 28 -8.96 15.51 18.56
N TYR A 29 -9.63 16.26 17.69
CA TYR A 29 -9.36 16.26 16.26
C TYR A 29 -8.75 17.61 15.87
N ALA A 30 -7.52 17.59 15.40
CA ALA A 30 -6.80 18.79 15.01
C ALA A 30 -6.83 18.95 13.49
N VAL A 31 -7.17 20.13 12.99
CA VAL A 31 -7.15 20.50 11.57
C VAL A 31 -6.08 21.57 11.38
N ARG A 32 -5.01 21.23 10.65
CA ARG A 32 -3.91 22.13 10.28
C ARG A 32 -4.14 22.80 8.93
N LYS A 33 -4.79 22.11 7.99
CA LYS A 33 -5.26 22.66 6.70
C LYS A 33 -6.72 22.24 6.51
N GLY A 34 -7.62 23.20 6.40
CA GLY A 34 -9.06 23.01 6.28
C GLY A 34 -9.77 24.36 6.19
N HIS A 35 -11.11 24.36 6.14
CA HIS A 35 -11.93 25.58 6.12
C HIS A 35 -11.63 26.49 7.32
N THR A 36 -11.57 25.90 8.52
CA THR A 36 -11.17 26.59 9.76
C THR A 36 -10.13 25.74 10.50
N PRO A 37 -8.84 26.11 10.46
CA PRO A 37 -7.81 25.43 11.26
C PRO A 37 -8.08 25.57 12.77
N GLY A 38 -7.95 24.47 13.52
CA GLY A 38 -8.29 24.45 14.94
C GLY A 38 -8.38 23.04 15.52
N VAL A 39 -8.72 22.95 16.81
CA VAL A 39 -8.93 21.69 17.53
C VAL A 39 -10.42 21.53 17.86
N TYR A 40 -10.98 20.37 17.51
CA TYR A 40 -12.39 20.03 17.65
C TYR A 40 -12.57 18.85 18.59
N LYS A 41 -13.68 18.84 19.33
CA LYS A 41 -14.00 17.80 20.34
C LYS A 41 -14.85 16.68 19.76
N SER A 42 -15.44 16.88 18.58
CA SER A 42 -16.20 15.89 17.83
C SER A 42 -15.66 15.69 16.42
N TRP A 43 -15.82 14.48 15.90
CA TRP A 43 -15.51 14.17 14.51
C TRP A 43 -16.41 14.94 13.55
N ASP A 44 -17.69 15.16 13.89
CA ASP A 44 -18.64 15.84 12.98
C ASP A 44 -18.25 17.30 12.73
N GLU A 45 -17.75 17.97 13.78
CA GLU A 45 -17.18 19.31 13.68
C GLU A 45 -15.92 19.32 12.82
N CYS A 46 -14.98 18.40 13.07
CA CYS A 46 -13.75 18.26 12.30
C CYS A 46 -14.03 17.95 10.82
N LYS A 47 -14.97 17.03 10.55
CA LYS A 47 -15.34 16.58 9.21
C LYS A 47 -15.85 17.75 8.38
N SER A 48 -16.68 18.62 8.97
CA SER A 48 -17.19 19.82 8.30
C SER A 48 -16.08 20.78 7.86
N GLN A 49 -14.90 20.73 8.49
CA GLN A 49 -13.76 21.58 8.13
C GLN A 49 -12.84 20.99 7.07
N VAL A 50 -12.92 19.68 6.81
CA VAL A 50 -11.99 18.97 5.91
C VAL A 50 -12.70 18.37 4.71
N ASP A 51 -14.01 18.11 4.80
CA ASP A 51 -14.81 17.55 3.72
C ASP A 51 -14.80 18.50 2.51
N LYS A 52 -14.47 17.96 1.34
CA LYS A 52 -14.34 18.71 0.08
C LYS A 52 -13.30 19.86 0.09
N PHE A 53 -12.45 19.96 1.13
CA PHE A 53 -11.36 20.92 1.18
C PHE A 53 -10.09 20.34 0.51
N PRO A 54 -9.51 21.01 -0.51
CA PRO A 54 -8.35 20.49 -1.22
C PRO A 54 -7.11 20.43 -0.31
N ASN A 55 -6.49 19.25 -0.22
CA ASN A 55 -5.30 18.99 0.61
C ASN A 55 -5.52 19.27 2.12
N ALA A 56 -6.68 18.87 2.65
CA ALA A 56 -6.94 18.96 4.08
C ALA A 56 -5.91 18.15 4.89
N SER A 57 -5.43 18.72 5.99
CA SER A 57 -4.46 18.11 6.90
C SER A 57 -5.07 18.08 8.28
N TYR A 58 -5.38 16.88 8.78
CA TYR A 58 -5.99 16.67 10.09
C TYR A 58 -5.46 15.41 10.76
N LYS A 59 -5.48 15.37 12.09
CA LYS A 59 -5.01 14.24 12.91
C LYS A 59 -5.79 14.13 14.21
N LYS A 60 -5.91 12.91 14.74
CA LYS A 60 -6.60 12.59 15.99
C LYS A 60 -5.57 12.42 17.12
N PHE A 61 -5.86 13.01 18.28
CA PHE A 61 -5.00 13.01 19.46
C PHE A 61 -5.78 12.57 20.71
N ALA A 62 -5.07 12.01 21.68
CA ALA A 62 -5.62 11.70 23.00
C ALA A 62 -5.61 12.92 23.95
N SER A 63 -4.74 13.91 23.67
CA SER A 63 -4.58 15.13 24.47
C SER A 63 -4.85 16.38 23.63
N GLU A 64 -5.59 17.32 24.20
CA GLU A 64 -5.86 18.63 23.59
C GLU A 64 -4.55 19.42 23.36
N LYS A 65 -3.57 19.27 24.26
CA LYS A 65 -2.26 19.92 24.16
C LYS A 65 -1.51 19.48 22.90
N ASP A 66 -1.55 18.18 22.60
CA ASP A 66 -0.88 17.59 21.43
C ASP A 66 -1.62 17.97 20.14
N ALA A 67 -2.95 18.01 20.19
CA ALA A 67 -3.79 18.47 19.08
C ALA A 67 -3.43 19.92 18.69
N TRP A 68 -3.32 20.82 19.67
CA TRP A 68 -2.92 22.20 19.42
C TRP A 68 -1.45 22.33 18.96
N ALA A 69 -0.55 21.46 19.42
CA ALA A 69 0.84 21.44 18.95
C ALA A 69 0.92 21.11 17.45
N PHE A 70 0.11 20.14 17.01
CA PHE A 70 -0.03 19.80 15.59
C PHE A 70 -0.58 20.96 14.75
N VAL A 71 -1.60 21.68 15.24
CA VAL A 71 -2.13 22.88 14.54
C VAL A 71 -1.06 23.97 14.45
N ARG A 72 -0.30 24.20 15.53
CA ARG A 72 0.80 25.18 15.58
C ARG A 72 2.04 24.76 14.77
N GLY A 73 2.11 23.51 14.31
CA GLY A 73 3.25 23.00 13.57
C GLY A 73 4.50 22.76 14.40
N VAL A 74 4.35 22.66 15.73
CA VAL A 74 5.44 22.29 16.64
C VAL A 74 5.36 20.78 16.85
N GLU A 75 6.27 20.03 16.24
CA GLU A 75 6.47 18.62 16.58
C GLU A 75 7.14 18.55 17.96
N LEU A 76 6.37 18.21 18.98
CA LEU A 76 6.92 17.86 20.29
C LEU A 76 7.61 16.50 20.17
N ALA A 77 8.93 16.53 20.02
CA ALA A 77 9.79 15.38 20.20
C ALA A 77 9.58 14.81 21.61
N SER A 78 9.14 13.56 21.70
CA SER A 78 9.02 12.84 22.97
C SER A 78 10.42 12.50 23.49
N LEU A 79 10.83 13.12 24.60
CA LEU A 79 12.02 12.73 25.35
C LEU A 79 11.83 11.37 26.06
N PRO A 80 12.92 10.59 26.26
CA PRO A 80 12.93 9.40 27.08
C PRO A 80 13.28 9.75 28.54
N GLU A 81 12.66 9.07 29.52
CA GLU A 81 13.03 9.20 30.94
C GLU A 81 13.50 7.88 31.56
N VAL A 82 14.60 8.00 32.30
CA VAL A 82 15.41 6.95 32.93
C VAL A 82 14.80 6.52 34.27
N LYS A 83 15.01 5.24 34.62
CA LYS A 83 14.55 4.54 35.83
C LYS A 83 15.21 5.05 37.13
N LYS A 84 14.47 4.99 38.25
CA LYS A 84 14.98 4.55 39.58
C LYS A 84 14.02 3.53 40.19
N ALA A 85 14.59 2.47 40.74
CA ALA A 85 13.92 1.30 41.30
C ALA A 85 13.89 1.34 42.83
N ALA A 86 12.84 0.77 43.43
CA ALA A 86 12.92 -0.16 44.56
C ALA A 86 11.58 -0.92 44.78
N LEU A 87 11.66 -2.25 44.64
CA LEU A 87 10.95 -3.40 45.29
C LEU A 87 9.41 -3.37 45.47
N SER A 88 8.62 -4.45 45.24
CA SER A 88 8.89 -5.91 45.33
C SER A 88 7.79 -6.78 44.64
N THR A 89 8.19 -7.99 44.18
CA THR A 89 7.41 -9.27 44.03
C THR A 89 6.16 -9.29 43.12
N GLU A 90 5.93 -10.14 42.12
CA GLU A 90 6.33 -11.52 41.78
C GLU A 90 5.97 -11.84 40.30
N SER A 91 6.60 -12.89 39.74
CA SER A 91 6.12 -13.77 38.66
C SER A 91 6.15 -13.37 37.17
N ALA A 92 7.22 -13.85 36.52
CA ALA A 92 7.23 -14.78 35.37
C ALA A 92 6.89 -14.32 33.92
N LEU A 93 7.81 -14.73 33.03
CA LEU A 93 7.68 -15.08 31.59
C LEU A 93 8.08 -14.07 30.48
N SER A 94 9.27 -14.33 29.94
CA SER A 94 9.59 -14.56 28.50
C SER A 94 9.68 -13.43 27.46
N LEU A 95 10.90 -13.34 26.87
CA LEU A 95 11.24 -13.14 25.44
C LEU A 95 11.20 -11.74 24.77
N LEU A 96 12.40 -11.26 24.43
CA LEU A 96 12.75 -10.28 23.38
C LEU A 96 12.77 -10.95 21.98
N PRO A 97 13.02 -10.24 20.84
CA PRO A 97 12.88 -8.81 20.48
C PRO A 97 12.19 -8.59 19.11
N LYS A 98 12.02 -7.32 18.69
CA LYS A 98 12.36 -6.74 17.36
C LYS A 98 11.40 -5.60 16.96
N ARG A 99 11.94 -4.44 16.57
CA ARG A 99 11.68 -3.81 15.25
C ARG A 99 12.63 -2.66 14.96
N GLY A 100 13.09 -2.65 13.72
CA GLY A 100 14.06 -1.74 13.14
C GLY A 100 13.45 -0.46 12.56
N PRO A 101 14.05 0.11 11.49
CA PRO A 101 14.34 1.54 11.39
C PRO A 101 13.33 2.38 10.59
N GLU A 102 13.46 3.70 10.75
CA GLU A 102 12.69 4.80 10.14
C GLU A 102 12.61 4.80 8.60
N PRO A 103 11.57 5.44 8.03
CA PRO A 103 11.60 5.98 6.68
C PRO A 103 11.75 7.50 6.63
N LEU A 104 12.79 7.87 5.88
CA LEU A 104 13.26 9.14 5.36
C LEU A 104 12.21 10.13 4.81
N GLU A 105 12.57 11.41 4.94
CA GLU A 105 11.89 12.62 4.48
C GLU A 105 11.76 12.72 2.95
N TYR A 106 10.62 13.22 2.48
CA TYR A 106 10.37 13.58 1.07
C TYR A 106 10.19 15.09 0.92
N ILE A 107 11.05 15.71 0.09
CA ILE A 107 11.03 17.14 -0.27
C ILE A 107 10.05 17.35 -1.44
N PRO A 108 9.01 18.21 -1.35
CA PRO A 108 8.17 18.56 -2.50
C PRO A 108 8.67 19.83 -3.19
N LEU A 109 9.04 19.74 -4.48
CA LEU A 109 9.22 20.89 -5.36
C LEU A 109 8.11 20.96 -6.42
N GLY A 110 7.36 22.06 -6.38
CA GLY A 110 6.91 22.84 -7.55
C GLY A 110 5.81 22.29 -8.46
N LYS A 111 4.64 22.96 -8.46
CA LYS A 111 3.57 22.79 -9.46
C LYS A 111 3.68 23.82 -10.61
N LYS A 112 3.38 23.31 -11.82
CA LYS A 112 2.66 23.86 -13.00
C LYS A 112 2.44 25.38 -13.18
N ARG A 113 2.53 25.83 -14.44
CA ARG A 113 1.48 26.64 -15.10
C ARG A 113 1.36 26.32 -16.60
N CYS A 114 0.12 26.25 -17.08
CA CYS A 114 -0.28 26.30 -18.48
C CYS A 114 -0.63 27.75 -18.82
N HIS A 115 -0.21 28.27 -19.98
CA HIS A 115 -0.84 29.39 -20.67
C HIS A 115 -0.59 29.26 -22.19
N SER A 116 -1.53 29.80 -22.95
CA SER A 116 -1.81 29.64 -24.38
C SER A 116 -0.93 30.44 -25.35
N ALA A 117 -0.76 29.85 -26.54
CA ALA A 117 -0.63 30.40 -27.92
C ALA A 117 0.58 31.25 -28.38
N GLU A 118 1.04 30.85 -29.58
CA GLU A 118 1.90 31.48 -30.62
C GLU A 118 3.44 31.48 -30.52
N GLU A 119 4.02 31.24 -31.71
CA GLU A 119 5.44 31.08 -32.07
C GLU A 119 6.24 32.39 -31.90
N VAL A 120 7.48 32.31 -31.37
CA VAL A 120 8.70 32.96 -31.89
C VAL A 120 9.95 32.20 -31.39
N VAL A 121 10.95 32.11 -32.26
CA VAL A 121 12.20 31.33 -32.22
C VAL A 121 13.38 31.98 -31.43
N SER A 122 14.17 31.14 -30.72
CA SER A 122 15.61 31.27 -30.28
C SER A 122 16.03 32.15 -29.08
N PRO A 123 17.22 31.94 -28.42
CA PRO A 123 18.02 30.73 -28.11
C PRO A 123 18.44 30.66 -26.58
N PRO A 124 19.28 29.69 -26.09
CA PRO A 124 19.10 29.08 -24.76
C PRO A 124 19.93 29.70 -23.61
N LYS A 125 19.39 29.64 -22.39
CA LYS A 125 20.13 29.87 -21.13
C LYS A 125 20.09 28.65 -20.21
N ARG A 126 21.19 27.89 -20.24
CA ARG A 126 21.86 27.17 -19.15
C ARG A 126 20.95 26.48 -18.11
N ALA A 127 20.61 25.23 -18.39
CA ALA A 127 20.06 24.31 -17.40
C ALA A 127 21.13 23.91 -16.38
N LYS A 128 20.79 23.98 -15.09
CA LYS A 128 21.59 23.48 -13.97
C LYS A 128 21.31 21.99 -13.84
N GLN A 129 22.23 21.17 -14.33
CA GLN A 129 22.25 19.72 -14.09
C GLN A 129 22.37 19.48 -12.58
N SER A 130 21.41 18.79 -11.99
CA SER A 130 21.62 18.01 -10.77
C SER A 130 21.64 16.54 -11.19
N GLU A 131 22.73 16.14 -11.82
CA GLU A 131 23.09 14.74 -11.96
C GLU A 131 23.51 14.26 -10.58
N SER A 132 22.61 13.53 -9.89
CA SER A 132 23.05 12.63 -8.84
C SER A 132 23.74 11.48 -9.55
N SER A 133 25.07 11.48 -9.49
CA SER A 133 25.93 10.43 -9.97
C SER A 133 25.54 9.08 -9.35
N SER A 134 24.74 8.29 -10.07
CA SER A 134 24.66 6.85 -9.83
C SER A 134 25.89 6.23 -10.46
N SER A 135 26.77 5.67 -9.65
CA SER A 135 27.74 4.69 -10.10
C SER A 135 27.01 3.64 -10.94
N GLU A 136 27.32 3.54 -12.23
CA GLU A 136 26.81 2.47 -13.07
C GLU A 136 27.24 1.14 -12.45
N SER A 137 26.31 0.43 -11.82
CA SER A 137 26.60 -0.93 -11.36
C SER A 137 26.76 -1.80 -12.60
N THR A 138 27.81 -2.61 -12.61
CA THR A 138 28.20 -3.44 -13.75
C THR A 138 27.14 -4.49 -14.12
N ASP A 139 26.15 -4.70 -13.26
CA ASP A 139 25.08 -5.67 -13.42
C ASP A 139 23.81 -5.10 -14.08
N GLY A 140 23.74 -3.79 -14.34
CA GLY A 140 22.61 -3.15 -15.02
C GLY A 140 21.34 -2.98 -14.18
N PHE A 141 21.35 -3.38 -12.91
CA PHE A 141 20.21 -3.26 -12.01
C PHE A 141 20.09 -1.87 -11.39
N THR A 142 18.86 -1.43 -11.17
CA THR A 142 18.61 -0.28 -10.28
C THR A 142 18.66 -0.76 -8.83
N HIS A 143 19.40 -0.06 -7.97
CA HIS A 143 19.55 -0.42 -6.56
C HIS A 143 19.01 0.66 -5.61
N MET A 144 18.47 0.22 -4.47
CA MET A 144 18.11 1.08 -3.34
C MET A 144 18.79 0.53 -2.07
N GLY A 145 19.99 1.03 -1.79
CA GLY A 145 20.88 0.41 -0.80
C GLY A 145 21.47 -0.89 -1.35
N ASP A 146 21.34 -1.98 -0.60
CA ASP A 146 21.80 -3.32 -0.99
C ASP A 146 20.68 -4.19 -1.64
N ALA A 147 19.50 -3.60 -1.87
CA ALA A 147 18.38 -4.27 -2.51
C ALA A 147 18.21 -3.83 -3.97
N VAL A 148 17.92 -4.80 -4.84
CA VAL A 148 17.59 -4.54 -6.24
C VAL A 148 16.15 -4.02 -6.34
N VAL A 149 15.92 -3.05 -7.22
CA VAL A 149 14.61 -2.46 -7.47
C VAL A 149 13.96 -3.11 -8.69
N VAL A 150 12.68 -3.44 -8.58
CA VAL A 150 11.85 -3.90 -9.71
C VAL A 150 10.48 -3.25 -9.66
N TYR A 151 9.93 -2.99 -10.83
CA TYR A 151 8.56 -2.51 -11.02
C TYR A 151 7.75 -3.59 -11.72
N THR A 152 6.53 -3.82 -11.25
CA THR A 152 5.61 -4.81 -11.81
C THR A 152 4.23 -4.22 -12.02
N ASP A 153 3.61 -4.56 -13.13
CA ASP A 153 2.26 -4.15 -13.48
C ASP A 153 1.53 -5.28 -14.22
N GLY A 154 0.23 -5.40 -14.01
CA GLY A 154 -0.62 -6.34 -14.73
C GLY A 154 -1.85 -5.66 -15.29
N CYS A 155 -2.02 -5.68 -16.61
CA CYS A 155 -3.20 -5.12 -17.25
C CYS A 155 -4.16 -6.20 -17.74
N CYS A 156 -5.44 -5.84 -17.88
CA CYS A 156 -6.42 -6.65 -18.58
C CYS A 156 -7.38 -5.79 -19.41
N SER A 157 -7.24 -5.85 -20.73
CA SER A 157 -8.18 -5.27 -21.67
C SER A 157 -9.48 -6.07 -21.68
N GLY A 158 -10.62 -5.38 -21.60
CA GLY A 158 -11.94 -6.04 -21.55
C GLY A 158 -12.16 -6.89 -20.29
N ASN A 159 -11.54 -6.54 -19.16
CA ASN A 159 -11.69 -7.27 -17.89
C ASN A 159 -13.18 -7.54 -17.55
N GLY A 160 -13.50 -8.79 -17.21
CA GLY A 160 -14.87 -9.23 -16.93
C GLY A 160 -15.78 -9.42 -18.14
N LYS A 161 -15.26 -9.25 -19.37
CA LYS A 161 -16.01 -9.46 -20.62
C LYS A 161 -15.47 -10.67 -21.39
N ASN A 162 -16.27 -11.12 -22.36
CA ASN A 162 -15.83 -12.11 -23.35
C ASN A 162 -14.63 -11.55 -24.13
N ARG A 163 -13.64 -12.40 -24.41
CA ARG A 163 -12.38 -12.05 -25.09
C ARG A 163 -11.45 -11.11 -24.31
N ALA A 164 -11.56 -11.06 -22.99
CA ALA A 164 -10.60 -10.37 -22.15
C ALA A 164 -9.16 -10.81 -22.48
N ARG A 165 -8.22 -9.86 -22.54
CA ARG A 165 -6.80 -10.16 -22.77
C ARG A 165 -5.97 -9.46 -21.71
N ALA A 166 -5.26 -10.25 -20.94
CA ALA A 166 -4.41 -9.79 -19.87
C ALA A 166 -2.94 -10.05 -20.19
N GLY A 167 -2.07 -9.18 -19.68
CA GLY A 167 -0.63 -9.28 -19.84
C GLY A 167 0.09 -8.83 -18.58
N ILE A 168 1.32 -9.31 -18.44
CA ILE A 168 2.17 -9.00 -17.29
C ILE A 168 3.41 -8.23 -17.77
N GLY A 169 3.78 -7.22 -16.99
CA GLY A 169 4.95 -6.39 -17.22
C GLY A 169 5.88 -6.44 -16.01
N VAL A 170 7.16 -6.69 -16.26
CA VAL A 170 8.23 -6.60 -15.24
C VAL A 170 9.35 -5.74 -15.79
N TYR A 171 9.71 -4.70 -15.03
CA TYR A 171 10.73 -3.73 -15.41
C TYR A 171 11.81 -3.61 -14.33
N TRP A 172 13.04 -3.96 -14.69
CA TRP A 172 14.24 -3.94 -13.83
C TRP A 172 15.13 -2.71 -14.07
N GLY A 173 14.97 -2.06 -15.22
CA GLY A 173 15.81 -0.94 -15.64
C GLY A 173 15.76 -0.71 -17.14
N HIS A 174 16.37 0.38 -17.59
CA HIS A 174 16.36 0.74 -19.01
C HIS A 174 17.13 -0.31 -19.83
N ASN A 175 16.50 -0.87 -20.86
CA ASN A 175 17.06 -1.92 -21.72
C ASN A 175 17.60 -3.14 -20.96
N HIS A 176 17.10 -3.41 -19.75
CA HIS A 176 17.55 -4.55 -18.96
C HIS A 176 17.06 -5.87 -19.58
N LEU A 177 17.94 -6.87 -19.68
CA LEU A 177 17.64 -8.16 -20.32
C LEU A 177 16.51 -8.94 -19.64
N LEU A 178 16.29 -8.71 -18.34
CA LEU A 178 15.21 -9.33 -17.58
C LEU A 178 13.86 -8.59 -17.72
N ASN A 179 13.77 -7.49 -18.48
CA ASN A 179 12.48 -6.86 -18.73
C ASN A 179 11.56 -7.81 -19.49
N VAL A 180 10.32 -7.94 -19.03
CA VAL A 180 9.36 -8.93 -19.54
C VAL A 180 8.05 -8.24 -19.91
N ALA A 181 7.57 -8.59 -21.11
CA ALA A 181 6.21 -8.33 -21.59
C ALA A 181 5.60 -9.68 -22.01
N GLU A 182 4.83 -10.31 -21.13
CA GLU A 182 4.29 -11.67 -21.36
C GLU A 182 2.77 -11.66 -21.40
N ARG A 183 2.19 -12.56 -22.20
CA ARG A 183 0.74 -12.78 -22.20
C ARG A 183 0.37 -13.55 -20.93
N LEU A 184 -0.64 -13.11 -20.19
CA LEU A 184 -1.11 -13.85 -19.03
C LEU A 184 -1.67 -15.21 -19.48
N GLU A 185 -1.18 -16.30 -18.90
CA GLU A 185 -1.73 -17.63 -19.13
C GLU A 185 -3.01 -17.90 -18.30
N GLY A 186 -3.90 -18.72 -18.85
CA GLY A 186 -5.16 -19.12 -18.19
C GLY A 186 -6.19 -18.00 -18.08
N ARG A 187 -6.82 -17.84 -16.90
CA ARG A 187 -7.94 -16.90 -16.67
C ARG A 187 -7.57 -15.42 -16.84
N GLN A 188 -8.14 -14.75 -17.84
CA GLN A 188 -7.79 -13.37 -18.18
C GLN A 188 -8.48 -12.35 -17.25
N THR A 189 -7.84 -11.94 -16.14
CA THR A 189 -8.35 -10.87 -15.26
C THR A 189 -7.24 -9.94 -14.79
N ASN A 190 -7.59 -8.70 -14.45
CA ASN A 190 -6.62 -7.72 -13.94
C ASN A 190 -5.92 -8.25 -12.67
N GLN A 191 -6.71 -8.70 -11.68
CA GLN A 191 -6.18 -9.20 -10.41
C GLN A 191 -5.18 -10.34 -10.59
N ARG A 192 -5.40 -11.24 -11.56
CA ARG A 192 -4.44 -12.32 -11.85
C ARG A 192 -3.18 -11.80 -12.52
N ALA A 193 -3.32 -10.87 -13.47
CA ALA A 193 -2.19 -10.24 -14.14
C ALA A 193 -1.25 -9.59 -13.12
N GLU A 194 -1.80 -8.81 -12.18
CA GLU A 194 -1.03 -8.15 -11.12
C GLU A 194 -0.26 -9.15 -10.23
N LEU A 195 -0.92 -10.26 -9.85
CA LEU A 195 -0.29 -11.31 -9.04
C LEU A 195 0.80 -12.04 -9.81
N GLN A 196 0.55 -12.38 -11.08
CA GLN A 196 1.50 -13.12 -11.90
C GLN A 196 2.69 -12.25 -12.33
N ALA A 197 2.52 -10.94 -12.54
CA ALA A 197 3.61 -10.00 -12.75
C ALA A 197 4.57 -10.00 -11.55
N ALA A 198 4.02 -9.95 -10.34
CA ALA A 198 4.82 -10.03 -9.12
C ALA A 198 5.50 -11.41 -8.97
N CYS A 199 4.78 -12.52 -9.21
CA CYS A 199 5.39 -13.86 -9.22
C CYS A 199 6.56 -13.94 -10.19
N ARG A 200 6.39 -13.45 -11.42
CA ARG A 200 7.41 -13.47 -12.48
C ARG A 200 8.66 -12.72 -12.05
N ALA A 201 8.51 -11.54 -11.44
CA ALA A 201 9.63 -10.78 -10.91
C ALA A 201 10.39 -11.53 -9.80
N LEU A 202 9.69 -12.20 -8.89
CA LEU A 202 10.32 -13.00 -7.84
C LEU A 202 11.02 -14.26 -8.38
N GLU A 203 10.46 -14.89 -9.41
CA GLU A 203 11.10 -16.01 -10.12
C GLU A 203 12.41 -15.56 -10.76
N GLN A 204 12.38 -14.45 -11.51
CA GLN A 204 13.59 -13.87 -12.10
C GLN A 204 14.63 -13.49 -11.05
N ALA A 205 14.21 -12.90 -9.93
CA ALA A 205 15.11 -12.56 -8.83
C ALA A 205 15.83 -13.81 -8.31
N LYS A 206 15.08 -14.89 -8.06
CA LYS A 206 15.62 -16.16 -7.58
C LYS A 206 16.58 -16.80 -8.60
N GLU A 207 16.20 -16.85 -9.87
CA GLU A 207 17.01 -17.39 -10.97
C GLU A 207 18.35 -16.63 -11.12
N ASN A 208 18.35 -15.33 -10.82
CA ASN A 208 19.53 -14.47 -10.91
C ASN A 208 20.24 -14.27 -9.55
N ASN A 209 19.94 -15.11 -8.55
CA ASN A 209 20.55 -15.08 -7.21
C ASN A 209 20.41 -13.74 -6.46
N ILE A 210 19.36 -12.96 -6.76
CA ILE A 210 19.03 -11.71 -6.08
C ILE A 210 18.25 -12.05 -4.80
N LYS A 211 18.82 -11.76 -3.64
CA LYS A 211 18.21 -12.09 -2.34
C LYS A 211 17.31 -10.98 -1.78
N LYS A 212 17.66 -9.72 -2.00
CA LYS A 212 16.98 -8.55 -1.46
C LYS A 212 16.36 -7.73 -2.57
N LEU A 213 15.05 -7.51 -2.48
CA LEU A 213 14.27 -6.89 -3.53
C LEU A 213 13.36 -5.80 -2.97
N VAL A 214 13.30 -4.68 -3.67
CA VAL A 214 12.29 -3.64 -3.49
C VAL A 214 11.35 -3.72 -4.68
N LEU A 215 10.15 -4.24 -4.44
CA LEU A 215 9.14 -4.45 -5.48
C LEU A 215 8.09 -3.34 -5.42
N TYR A 216 8.03 -2.57 -6.50
CA TYR A 216 7.03 -1.54 -6.72
C TYR A 216 5.86 -2.06 -7.56
N THR A 217 4.64 -1.83 -7.10
CA THR A 217 3.39 -2.13 -7.82
C THR A 217 2.30 -1.14 -7.40
N ASP A 218 1.33 -0.87 -8.26
CA ASP A 218 0.13 -0.10 -7.92
C ASP A 218 -1.01 -0.98 -7.38
N SER A 219 -0.87 -2.31 -7.45
CA SER A 219 -1.85 -3.26 -6.94
C SER A 219 -1.78 -3.39 -5.41
N LYS A 220 -2.57 -2.56 -4.72
CA LYS A 220 -2.87 -2.76 -3.29
C LYS A 220 -3.46 -4.13 -2.99
N PHE A 221 -4.14 -4.74 -3.95
CA PHE A 221 -4.69 -6.09 -3.81
C PHE A 221 -3.57 -7.13 -3.65
N THR A 222 -2.53 -7.05 -4.50
CA THR A 222 -1.35 -7.91 -4.41
C THR A 222 -0.62 -7.70 -3.08
N ILE A 223 -0.32 -6.44 -2.74
CA ILE A 223 0.42 -6.08 -1.52
C ILE A 223 -0.34 -6.56 -0.27
N ASN A 224 -1.63 -6.23 -0.14
CA ASN A 224 -2.40 -6.63 1.04
C ASN A 224 -2.57 -8.15 1.11
N GLY A 225 -2.72 -8.80 -0.04
CA GLY A 225 -2.83 -10.25 -0.14
C GLY A 225 -1.61 -10.94 0.45
N VAL A 226 -0.43 -10.67 -0.10
CA VAL A 226 0.83 -11.34 0.30
C VAL A 226 1.30 -10.94 1.70
N THR A 227 1.13 -9.68 2.11
CA THR A 227 1.64 -9.20 3.40
C THR A 227 0.72 -9.50 4.59
N SER A 228 -0.59 -9.58 4.34
CA SER A 228 -1.61 -9.59 5.40
C SER A 228 -2.64 -10.71 5.25
N TRP A 229 -3.30 -10.86 4.09
CA TRP A 229 -4.46 -11.76 3.97
C TRP A 229 -4.09 -13.24 3.93
N VAL A 230 -3.00 -13.60 3.23
CA VAL A 230 -2.56 -15.00 3.08
C VAL A 230 -2.34 -15.69 4.43
N LYS A 231 -1.86 -14.96 5.44
CA LYS A 231 -1.70 -15.49 6.81
C LYS A 231 -3.02 -16.02 7.37
N ASN A 232 -4.09 -15.23 7.24
CA ASN A 232 -5.42 -15.63 7.71
C ASN A 232 -6.05 -16.69 6.80
N TRP A 233 -5.83 -16.61 5.49
CA TRP A 233 -6.37 -17.59 4.55
C TRP A 233 -5.77 -18.98 4.73
N LYS A 234 -4.49 -19.09 5.06
CA LYS A 234 -3.87 -20.38 5.40
C LYS A 234 -4.51 -21.01 6.63
N LEU A 235 -4.84 -20.20 7.65
CA LEU A 235 -5.46 -20.68 8.89
C LEU A 235 -6.93 -21.09 8.71
N ASN A 236 -7.64 -20.50 7.75
CA ASN A 236 -9.08 -20.73 7.56
C ASN A 236 -9.42 -21.57 6.32
N ASN A 237 -8.47 -22.39 5.83
CA ASN A 237 -8.62 -23.25 4.66
C ASN A 237 -9.00 -22.48 3.38
N TRP A 238 -8.46 -21.26 3.21
CA TRP A 238 -8.63 -20.39 2.04
C TRP A 238 -10.09 -20.02 1.77
N ARG A 239 -10.79 -19.60 2.83
CA ARG A 239 -12.17 -19.12 2.77
C ARG A 239 -12.27 -17.63 3.05
N LEU A 240 -13.17 -16.96 2.33
CA LEU A 240 -13.54 -15.57 2.58
C LEU A 240 -14.45 -15.49 3.80
N LYS A 241 -14.56 -14.30 4.39
CA LYS A 241 -15.51 -14.04 5.49
C LYS A 241 -16.96 -14.28 5.09
N SER A 242 -17.28 -14.15 3.79
CA SER A 242 -18.58 -14.49 3.21
C SER A 242 -18.83 -16.00 3.07
N GLY A 243 -17.85 -16.86 3.40
CA GLY A 243 -17.95 -18.32 3.32
C GLY A 243 -17.48 -18.93 1.99
N GLY A 244 -17.40 -18.13 0.93
CA GLY A 244 -16.91 -18.57 -0.38
C GLY A 244 -15.39 -18.85 -0.42
N PRO A 245 -14.90 -19.60 -1.41
CA PRO A 245 -13.47 -19.84 -1.58
C PRO A 245 -12.73 -18.58 -2.06
N VAL A 246 -11.44 -18.46 -1.74
CA VAL A 246 -10.59 -17.40 -2.29
C VAL A 246 -10.30 -17.70 -3.77
N VAL A 247 -10.83 -16.85 -4.66
CA VAL A 247 -10.82 -17.03 -6.13
C VAL A 247 -9.40 -17.05 -6.75
N ASN A 248 -8.44 -16.40 -6.10
CA ASN A 248 -7.03 -16.31 -6.52
C ASN A 248 -6.11 -17.16 -5.62
N LYS A 249 -6.63 -18.21 -4.99
CA LYS A 249 -5.87 -19.06 -4.07
C LYS A 249 -4.55 -19.53 -4.68
N GLU A 250 -4.59 -20.12 -5.88
CA GLU A 250 -3.40 -20.68 -6.54
C GLU A 250 -2.33 -19.62 -6.79
N ASP A 251 -2.73 -18.45 -7.32
CA ASP A 251 -1.82 -17.32 -7.56
C ASP A 251 -1.15 -16.86 -6.25
N PHE A 252 -1.92 -16.75 -5.16
CA PHE A 252 -1.40 -16.34 -3.85
C PHE A 252 -0.54 -17.40 -3.17
N VAL A 253 -0.85 -18.70 -3.33
CA VAL A 253 0.00 -19.79 -2.83
C VAL A 253 1.38 -19.72 -3.50
N LYS A 254 1.41 -19.54 -4.83
CA LYS A 254 2.66 -19.39 -5.59
C LYS A 254 3.44 -18.16 -5.11
N LEU A 255 2.77 -17.01 -5.02
CA LEU A 255 3.39 -15.74 -4.63
C LEU A 255 3.96 -15.79 -3.21
N ASP A 256 3.21 -16.34 -2.26
CA ASP A 256 3.64 -16.44 -0.87
C ASP A 256 4.84 -17.37 -0.68
N ARG A 257 4.90 -18.49 -1.43
CA ARG A 257 6.09 -19.36 -1.46
C ARG A 257 7.33 -18.59 -1.91
N LEU A 258 7.26 -17.93 -3.06
CA LEU A 258 8.37 -17.14 -3.61
C LEU A 258 8.78 -16.00 -2.65
N ASN A 259 7.80 -15.32 -2.07
CA ASN A 259 8.03 -14.25 -1.11
C ASN A 259 8.69 -14.74 0.19
N SER A 260 8.56 -16.02 0.55
CA SER A 260 9.23 -16.59 1.73
C SER A 260 10.70 -16.97 1.49
N GLU A 261 11.09 -17.13 0.22
CA GLU A 261 12.44 -17.50 -0.19
C GLU A 261 13.34 -16.26 -0.43
N LEU A 262 12.75 -15.07 -0.48
CA LEU A 262 13.40 -13.80 -0.79
C LEU A 262 13.12 -12.75 0.30
N GLU A 263 14.00 -11.77 0.46
CA GLU A 263 13.78 -10.61 1.32
C GLU A 263 13.13 -9.49 0.49
N VAL A 264 11.80 -9.49 0.41
CA VAL A 264 11.02 -8.56 -0.42
C VAL A 264 10.42 -7.43 0.40
N VAL A 265 10.75 -6.20 0.02
CA VAL A 265 10.11 -4.97 0.49
C VAL A 265 9.07 -4.54 -0.54
N TRP A 266 7.80 -4.59 -0.15
CA TRP A 266 6.68 -4.21 -1.00
C TRP A 266 6.36 -2.72 -0.87
N LEU A 267 6.44 -2.00 -1.98
CA LEU A 267 6.12 -0.57 -2.02
C LEU A 267 4.97 -0.30 -2.99
N HIS A 268 3.93 0.34 -2.46
CA HIS A 268 2.82 0.81 -3.28
C HIS A 268 3.19 2.12 -3.96
N ILE A 269 2.96 2.21 -5.26
CA ILE A 269 3.01 3.46 -6.00
C ILE A 269 1.68 3.73 -6.71
N PRO A 270 1.22 4.98 -6.82
CA PRO A 270 0.00 5.27 -7.56
C PRO A 270 0.16 4.94 -9.05
N GLY A 271 -0.82 4.25 -9.62
CA GLY A 271 -0.91 4.03 -11.07
C GLY A 271 -1.08 5.35 -11.84
N HIS A 272 -0.53 5.39 -13.05
CA HIS A 272 -0.61 6.53 -13.99
C HIS A 272 -0.20 7.90 -13.41
N ALA A 273 0.77 7.92 -12.50
CA ALA A 273 1.18 9.12 -11.78
C ALA A 273 2.51 9.75 -12.24
N GLY A 274 3.09 9.34 -13.39
CA GLY A 274 4.36 9.90 -13.88
C GLY A 274 5.61 9.17 -13.40
N TYR A 275 5.47 8.06 -12.68
CA TYR A 275 6.62 7.29 -12.20
C TYR A 275 7.15 6.41 -13.32
N ARG A 276 8.27 6.82 -13.92
CA ARG A 276 8.89 6.15 -15.09
C ARG A 276 8.94 4.63 -14.98
N GLY A 277 9.39 4.07 -13.86
CA GLY A 277 9.46 2.61 -13.69
C GLY A 277 8.10 1.92 -13.76
N ASN A 278 7.06 2.53 -13.19
CA ASN A 278 5.68 2.02 -13.26
C ASN A 278 5.10 2.17 -14.66
N GLU A 279 5.38 3.28 -15.33
CA GLU A 279 4.90 3.53 -16.70
C GLU A 279 5.53 2.55 -17.69
N GLU A 280 6.80 2.20 -17.49
CA GLU A 280 7.46 1.16 -18.29
C GLU A 280 6.88 -0.23 -17.98
N ALA A 281 6.59 -0.55 -16.73
CA ALA A 281 5.91 -1.80 -16.38
C ALA A 281 4.50 -1.88 -17.00
N ASP A 282 3.71 -0.80 -16.95
CA ASP A 282 2.40 -0.71 -17.60
C ASP A 282 2.50 -0.81 -19.13
N ARG A 283 3.52 -0.20 -19.75
CA ARG A 283 3.77 -0.38 -21.19
C ARG A 283 4.03 -1.86 -21.51
N LEU A 284 4.92 -2.50 -20.76
CA LEU A 284 5.26 -3.92 -20.94
C LEU A 284 4.04 -4.84 -20.71
N SER A 285 3.20 -4.55 -19.72
CA SER A 285 2.00 -5.35 -19.45
C SER A 285 1.01 -5.26 -20.61
N ARG A 286 0.83 -4.08 -21.21
CA ARG A 286 -0.01 -3.87 -22.41
C ARG A 286 0.57 -4.55 -23.65
N GLU A 287 1.87 -4.46 -23.85
CA GLU A 287 2.57 -5.20 -24.91
C GLU A 287 2.34 -6.72 -24.74
N GLY A 288 2.45 -7.23 -23.51
CA GLY A 288 2.16 -8.63 -23.17
C GLY A 288 0.72 -9.04 -23.49
N ALA A 289 -0.27 -8.19 -23.16
CA ALA A 289 -1.68 -8.45 -23.46
C ALA A 289 -1.98 -8.51 -24.98
N ALA A 290 -1.20 -7.78 -25.78
CA ALA A 290 -1.30 -7.77 -27.24
C ALA A 290 -0.74 -9.05 -27.87
N LYS A 291 0.17 -9.77 -27.21
CA LYS A 291 0.70 -11.06 -27.70
C LYS A 291 -0.37 -12.15 -27.78
N SER A 292 -0.20 -13.06 -28.73
CA SER A 292 -1.00 -14.29 -28.83
C SER A 292 -0.67 -15.22 -27.66
N LEU A 293 -1.64 -16.05 -27.25
CA LEU A 293 -1.33 -17.16 -26.34
C LEU A 293 -0.42 -18.12 -27.12
N GLN A 294 0.73 -18.47 -26.55
CA GLN A 294 1.54 -19.55 -27.10
C GLN A 294 0.74 -20.84 -26.95
N GLN A 295 0.47 -21.52 -28.07
CA GLN A 295 -0.05 -22.89 -28.03
C GLN A 295 1.12 -23.76 -27.60
N GLN A 296 1.03 -24.38 -26.42
CA GLN A 296 1.97 -25.43 -26.04
C GLN A 296 1.73 -26.59 -27.02
N GLN A 297 2.70 -26.85 -27.91
CA GLN A 297 2.72 -28.07 -28.70
C GLN A 297 2.82 -29.25 -27.72
N GLN A 298 1.80 -30.08 -27.71
CA GLN A 298 1.86 -31.42 -27.14
C GLN A 298 2.73 -32.26 -28.07
N ASP A 299 4.04 -32.22 -27.85
CA ASP A 299 4.99 -33.16 -28.44
C ASP A 299 5.32 -34.23 -27.40
N GLU A 300 4.35 -35.08 -27.04
CA GLU A 300 4.59 -36.35 -26.35
C GLU A 300 3.60 -37.39 -26.91
N ASP A 301 4.15 -38.54 -27.32
CA ASP A 301 3.50 -39.84 -27.58
C ASP A 301 3.02 -40.15 -29.02
N ASP A 302 3.95 -40.30 -29.97
CA ASP A 302 3.71 -41.09 -31.21
C ASP A 302 4.94 -41.95 -31.62
N ASP A 303 5.86 -42.24 -30.69
CA ASP A 303 7.11 -43.00 -30.95
C ASP A 303 7.07 -44.47 -30.46
N ASP A 304 5.88 -45.04 -30.24
CA ASP A 304 5.72 -46.41 -29.70
C ASP A 304 4.90 -47.36 -30.62
N LEU A 305 4.87 -47.11 -31.94
CA LEU A 305 4.12 -47.94 -32.90
C LEU A 305 4.93 -48.44 -34.11
N LEU A 306 6.22 -48.73 -33.95
CA LEU A 306 6.98 -49.50 -34.96
C LEU A 306 8.02 -50.44 -34.34
N GLN A 307 7.58 -51.35 -33.48
CA GLN A 307 8.23 -52.66 -33.32
C GLN A 307 7.17 -53.74 -33.12
N ASP A 308 6.72 -54.32 -34.23
CA ASP A 308 6.24 -55.71 -34.33
C ASP A 308 6.38 -56.18 -35.78
#